data_AF-A0A2X2K0K6-F1
#
_entry.id   AF-A0A2X2K0K6-F1
#
_cell.length_a   1.000
_cell.length_b   1.000
_cell.length_c   1.000
_cell.angle_alpha   90.00
_cell.angle_beta   90.00
_cell.angle_gamma   90.00
#
_symmetry.space_group_name_H-M   'P 1'
#
loop_
_entity.id
_entity.type
_entity.pdbx_description
1 polymer ?
#
loop_
_entity_poly.entity_id
_entity_poly.type
_entity_poly.pdbx_seq_one_letter_code
_entity_poly.pdbx_strand_id
1 'polypeptide(L)'
;MTKDYFARDISDRLNHPFQTMSDTINNKEDLREIAEFQEEDAEFNKVLKNVCIKIMHNDIKNNRDRIDIDSDIPDNLIFYIYDSLIEGFIHWIKDEKIDWPGEDIDNIFHKVINIKIK
;
A
#
# COMPACT_ATOMS: atom_id res chain seq x y z
N MET A 1 -16.70 -16.41 -10.70
CA MET A 1 -15.75 -17.19 -9.88
C MET A 1 -14.37 -16.54 -9.78
N THR A 2 -13.76 -15.98 -10.84
CA THR A 2 -12.49 -15.25 -10.73
C THR A 2 -12.63 -13.78 -10.28
N LYS A 3 -13.71 -13.09 -10.65
CA LYS A 3 -13.92 -11.66 -10.30
C LYS A 3 -14.02 -11.38 -8.79
N ASP A 4 -14.59 -12.30 -8.00
CA ASP A 4 -14.71 -12.15 -6.55
C ASP A 4 -13.40 -12.43 -5.81
N TYR A 5 -12.52 -13.25 -6.42
CA TYR A 5 -11.18 -13.54 -5.89
C TYR A 5 -10.26 -12.32 -6.01
N PHE A 6 -10.34 -11.59 -7.14
CA PHE A 6 -9.62 -10.32 -7.30
C PHE A 6 -10.19 -9.19 -6.44
N ALA A 7 -11.50 -9.19 -6.16
CA ALA A 7 -12.14 -8.14 -5.35
C ALA A 7 -11.69 -8.11 -3.88
N ARG A 8 -11.38 -9.26 -3.27
CA ARG A 8 -10.80 -9.32 -1.91
C ARG A 8 -9.41 -8.70 -1.85
N ASP A 9 -8.55 -9.03 -2.81
CA ASP A 9 -7.16 -8.58 -2.89
C ASP A 9 -7.04 -7.03 -2.96
N ILE A 10 -8.03 -6.35 -3.56
CA ILE A 10 -8.04 -4.88 -3.68
C ILE A 10 -8.53 -4.19 -2.41
N SER A 11 -9.62 -4.69 -1.81
CA SER A 11 -10.11 -4.16 -0.53
C SER A 11 -9.03 -4.30 0.53
N ASP A 12 -8.35 -5.44 0.56
CA ASP A 12 -7.28 -5.70 1.52
C ASP A 12 -6.06 -4.79 1.26
N ARG A 13 -5.67 -4.52 0.00
CA ARG A 13 -4.56 -3.59 -0.29
C ARG A 13 -4.87 -2.12 -0.02
N LEU A 14 -6.11 -1.70 -0.24
CA LEU A 14 -6.53 -0.32 0.02
C LEU A 14 -6.73 -0.05 1.51
N ASN A 15 -7.18 -1.06 2.25
CA ASN A 15 -7.36 -0.92 3.68
C ASN A 15 -6.09 -1.27 4.47
N HIS A 16 -5.32 -2.23 3.98
CA HIS A 16 -4.14 -2.76 4.67
C HIS A 16 -2.89 -2.69 3.78
N PRO A 17 -2.52 -1.48 3.28
CA PRO A 17 -1.39 -1.34 2.37
C PRO A 17 -0.07 -1.83 2.98
N PHE A 18 0.19 -1.58 4.26
CA PHE A 18 1.46 -1.95 4.91
C PHE A 18 1.52 -3.44 5.24
N GLN A 19 0.43 -4.02 5.73
CA GLN A 19 0.33 -5.47 5.90
C GLN A 19 0.46 -6.19 4.56
N THR A 20 -0.22 -5.73 3.51
CA THR A 20 -0.14 -6.39 2.20
C THR A 20 1.25 -6.27 1.57
N MET A 21 1.94 -5.14 1.78
CA MET A 21 3.34 -4.98 1.40
C MET A 21 4.23 -6.00 2.15
N SER A 22 4.07 -6.11 3.47
CA SER A 22 4.80 -7.06 4.30
C SER A 22 4.55 -8.51 3.87
N ASP A 23 3.29 -8.88 3.65
CA ASP A 23 2.89 -10.23 3.21
C ASP A 23 3.47 -10.57 1.84
N THR A 24 3.54 -9.60 0.92
CA THR A 24 4.12 -9.82 -0.42
C THR A 24 5.61 -10.19 -0.35
N ILE A 25 6.34 -9.58 0.58
CA ILE A 25 7.76 -9.83 0.81
C ILE A 25 7.95 -11.16 1.56
N ASN A 26 7.16 -11.38 2.61
CA ASN A 26 7.34 -12.49 3.54
C ASN A 26 6.76 -13.83 3.07
N ASN A 27 5.78 -13.83 2.16
CA ASN A 27 5.14 -15.07 1.66
C ASN A 27 5.96 -15.83 0.61
N LYS A 28 7.11 -15.30 0.20
CA LYS A 28 8.05 -15.98 -0.70
C LYS A 28 9.41 -16.02 -0.02
N GLU A 29 9.83 -17.21 0.40
CA GLU A 29 11.08 -17.42 1.15
C GLU A 29 12.28 -16.77 0.45
N ASP A 30 12.42 -16.96 -0.87
CA ASP A 30 13.45 -16.30 -1.69
C ASP A 30 13.38 -14.76 -1.65
N LEU A 31 12.18 -14.16 -1.62
CA LEU A 31 12.03 -12.70 -1.55
C LEU A 31 12.31 -12.17 -0.15
N ARG A 32 11.96 -12.93 0.89
CA ARG A 32 12.27 -12.59 2.28
C ARG A 32 13.77 -12.59 2.48
N GLU A 33 14.48 -13.63 2.04
CA GLU A 33 15.95 -13.69 2.14
C GLU A 33 16.63 -12.55 1.37
N ILE A 34 16.14 -12.21 0.18
CA ILE A 34 16.65 -11.06 -0.59
C ILE A 34 16.37 -9.74 0.14
N ALA A 35 15.18 -9.57 0.72
CA ALA A 35 14.82 -8.36 1.44
C ALA A 35 15.63 -8.18 2.73
N GLU A 36 15.83 -9.25 3.50
CA GLU A 36 16.70 -9.26 4.68
C GLU A 36 18.17 -8.97 4.29
N PHE A 37 18.64 -9.57 3.19
CA PHE A 37 20.00 -9.32 2.70
C PHE A 37 20.21 -7.88 2.19
N GLN A 38 19.15 -7.24 1.69
CA GLN A 38 19.20 -5.90 1.09
C GLN A 38 18.51 -4.83 1.94
N GLU A 39 18.27 -5.10 3.23
CA GLU A 39 17.55 -4.19 4.14
C GLU A 39 18.18 -2.78 4.19
N GLU A 40 19.50 -2.70 4.15
CA GLU A 40 20.26 -1.44 4.18
C GLU A 40 20.53 -0.86 2.77
N ASP A 41 20.12 -1.54 1.69
CA ASP A 41 20.31 -1.07 0.33
C ASP A 41 19.22 -0.03 -0.04
N ALA A 42 19.65 1.23 -0.12
CA ALA A 42 18.75 2.34 -0.42
C ALA A 42 18.10 2.25 -1.81
N GLU A 43 18.79 1.71 -2.82
CA GLU A 43 18.24 1.58 -4.18
C GLU A 43 17.28 0.39 -4.27
N PHE A 44 17.58 -0.73 -3.59
CA PHE A 44 16.63 -1.84 -3.47
C PHE A 44 15.33 -1.40 -2.80
N ASN A 45 15.42 -0.75 -1.64
CA ASN A 45 14.25 -0.25 -0.89
C ASN A 45 13.42 0.73 -1.72
N LYS A 46 14.08 1.60 -2.50
CA LYS A 46 13.43 2.53 -3.41
C LYS A 46 12.71 1.81 -4.55
N VAL A 47 13.33 0.80 -5.16
CA VAL A 47 12.70 -0.01 -6.22
C VAL A 47 11.50 -0.78 -5.67
N LEU A 48 11.64 -1.41 -4.50
CA LEU A 48 10.58 -2.15 -3.82
C LEU A 48 9.39 -1.25 -3.51
N LYS A 49 9.63 -0.07 -2.89
CA LYS A 49 8.63 0.98 -2.68
C LYS A 49 7.90 1.34 -3.97
N ASN A 50 8.64 1.63 -5.04
CA ASN A 50 8.05 2.04 -6.32
C ASN A 50 7.18 0.94 -6.94
N VAL A 51 7.56 -0.34 -6.78
CA VAL A 51 6.74 -1.47 -7.22
C VAL A 51 5.43 -1.53 -6.45
N CYS A 52 5.49 -1.42 -5.12
CA CYS A 52 4.29 -1.43 -4.26
C CYS A 52 3.34 -0.27 -4.59
N ILE A 53 3.87 0.95 -4.72
CA ILE A 53 3.10 2.14 -5.13
C ILE A 53 2.43 1.92 -6.49
N LYS A 54 3.18 1.40 -7.47
CA LYS A 54 2.65 1.15 -8.81
C LYS A 54 1.52 0.11 -8.83
N ILE A 55 1.62 -0.92 -7.99
CA ILE A 55 0.56 -1.93 -7.82
C ILE A 55 -0.69 -1.26 -7.26
N MET A 56 -0.56 -0.51 -6.16
CA MET A 56 -1.68 0.20 -5.54
C MET A 56 -2.33 1.21 -6.48
N HIS A 57 -1.52 1.96 -7.25
CA HIS A 57 -2.02 2.89 -8.26
C HIS A 57 -2.87 2.19 -9.33
N ASN A 58 -2.41 1.04 -9.83
CA ASN A 58 -3.18 0.23 -10.76
C ASN A 58 -4.47 -0.29 -10.14
N ASP A 59 -4.44 -0.67 -8.86
CA ASP A 59 -5.61 -1.17 -8.14
C ASP A 59 -6.68 -0.07 -7.98
N ILE A 60 -6.31 1.16 -7.60
CA ILE A 60 -7.24 2.31 -7.53
C ILE A 60 -7.81 2.60 -8.93
N LYS A 61 -6.95 2.67 -9.95
CA LYS A 61 -7.37 2.99 -11.33
C LYS A 61 -8.35 1.97 -11.89
N ASN A 62 -8.10 0.68 -11.66
CA ASN A 62 -8.91 -0.40 -12.22
C ASN A 62 -10.23 -0.64 -11.46
N ASN A 63 -10.41 0.00 -10.30
CA ASN A 63 -11.58 -0.20 -9.43
C ASN A 63 -12.23 1.11 -9.03
N ARG A 64 -12.06 2.16 -9.85
CA ARG A 64 -12.58 3.50 -9.54
C ARG A 64 -14.09 3.52 -9.28
N ASP A 65 -14.82 2.67 -10.00
CA ASP A 65 -16.26 2.44 -9.87
C ASP A 65 -16.70 1.91 -8.49
N ARG A 66 -15.75 1.39 -7.71
CA ARG A 66 -15.98 0.81 -6.38
C ARG A 66 -15.54 1.71 -5.22
N ILE A 67 -14.93 2.85 -5.52
CA ILE A 67 -14.42 3.79 -4.52
C ILE A 67 -15.46 4.88 -4.28
N ASP A 68 -15.94 5.00 -3.04
CA ASP A 68 -16.95 6.00 -2.67
C ASP A 68 -16.29 7.35 -2.38
N ILE A 69 -16.10 8.13 -3.45
CA ILE A 69 -15.55 9.49 -3.41
C ILE A 69 -16.51 10.41 -4.16
N ASP A 70 -16.65 11.62 -3.64
CA ASP A 70 -17.45 12.68 -4.25
C ASP A 70 -17.12 12.85 -5.74
N SER A 71 -18.15 12.93 -6.59
CA SER A 71 -18.00 13.03 -8.04
C SER A 71 -17.28 14.30 -8.49
N ASP A 72 -17.22 15.32 -7.64
CA ASP A 72 -16.55 16.58 -7.93
C ASP A 72 -15.02 16.48 -7.75
N ILE A 73 -14.52 15.39 -7.16
CA ILE A 73 -13.07 15.17 -6.99
C ILE A 73 -12.49 14.54 -8.27
N PRO A 74 -11.46 15.15 -8.87
CA PRO A 74 -10.77 14.56 -10.01
C PRO A 74 -10.14 13.22 -9.67
N ASP A 75 -10.39 12.20 -10.49
CA ASP A 75 -9.86 10.85 -10.29
C ASP A 75 -8.33 10.82 -10.19
N ASN A 76 -7.65 11.70 -10.93
CA ASN A 76 -6.20 11.78 -10.91
C ASN A 76 -5.65 12.35 -9.60
N LEU A 77 -6.40 13.23 -8.92
CA LEU A 77 -6.01 13.81 -7.64
C LEU A 77 -5.96 12.76 -6.53
N ILE A 78 -6.85 11.77 -6.58
CA ILE A 78 -6.90 10.66 -5.63
C ILE A 78 -5.56 9.91 -5.62
N PHE A 79 -4.96 9.69 -6.79
CA PHE A 79 -3.66 9.03 -6.89
C PHE A 79 -2.56 9.84 -6.20
N TYR A 80 -2.49 11.15 -6.45
CA TYR A 80 -1.47 12.00 -5.82
C TYR A 80 -1.62 12.04 -4.29
N ILE A 81 -2.85 12.09 -3.79
CA ILE A 81 -3.12 12.09 -2.35
C ILE A 81 -2.69 10.76 -1.73
N TYR A 82 -3.13 9.64 -2.32
CA TYR A 82 -2.86 8.31 -1.80
C TYR A 82 -1.36 7.97 -1.83
N ASP A 83 -0.68 8.33 -2.92
CA ASP A 83 0.77 8.17 -3.07
C ASP A 83 1.52 8.99 -2.02
N SER A 84 1.17 10.28 -1.86
CA SER A 84 1.79 11.15 -0.86
C SER A 84 1.59 10.64 0.57
N LEU A 85 0.45 10.03 0.87
CA LEU A 85 0.16 9.44 2.18
C LEU A 85 1.05 8.22 2.43
N ILE A 86 1.15 7.29 1.48
CA ILE A 86 2.05 6.14 1.60
C ILE A 86 3.50 6.60 1.76
N GLU A 87 3.95 7.54 0.92
CA GLU A 87 5.30 8.08 1.03
C GLU A 87 5.56 8.71 2.40
N GLY A 88 4.62 9.50 2.91
CA GLY A 88 4.72 10.12 4.23
C GLY A 88 4.85 9.09 5.36
N PHE A 89 4.07 8.01 5.32
CA PHE A 89 4.19 6.92 6.28
C PHE A 89 5.51 6.16 6.16
N ILE A 90 5.99 5.86 4.95
CA ILE A 90 7.30 5.21 4.74
C ILE A 90 8.43 6.07 5.30
N HIS A 91 8.40 7.39 5.08
CA HIS A 91 9.37 8.31 5.66
C HIS A 91 9.31 8.31 7.18
N TRP A 92 8.11 8.40 7.75
CA TRP A 92 7.91 8.35 9.20
C TRP A 92 8.43 7.04 9.82
N ILE A 93 8.11 5.89 9.24
CA ILE A 93 8.57 4.57 9.70
C ILE A 93 10.10 4.52 9.74
N LYS A 94 10.75 5.00 8.66
CA LYS A 94 12.20 4.97 8.52
C LYS A 94 12.90 5.94 9.47
N ASP A 95 12.47 7.20 9.49
CA ASP A 95 13.15 8.26 10.23
C ASP A 95 13.02 8.06 11.76
N GLU A 96 11.86 7.58 12.20
CA GLU A 96 11.58 7.30 13.62
C GLU A 96 11.93 5.85 14.02
N LYS A 97 12.44 5.03 13.09
CA LYS A 97 12.81 3.62 13.30
C LYS A 97 11.68 2.79 13.92
N ILE A 98 10.50 2.91 13.36
CA ILE A 98 9.31 2.18 13.80
C ILE A 98 9.43 0.72 13.37
N ASP A 99 9.50 -0.19 14.35
CA ASP A 99 9.53 -1.64 14.15
C ASP A 99 8.16 -2.28 14.46
N TRP A 100 7.09 -1.62 13.99
CA TRP A 100 5.73 -2.09 14.24
C TRP A 100 5.26 -3.03 13.14
N PRO A 101 4.43 -4.03 13.46
CA PRO A 101 3.74 -4.85 12.46
C PRO A 101 2.97 -3.99 11.46
N GLY A 102 2.91 -4.43 10.20
CA GLY A 102 2.17 -3.75 9.14
C GLY A 102 0.70 -3.48 9.51
N GLU A 103 0.05 -4.42 10.20
CA GLU A 103 -1.32 -4.27 10.71
C GLU A 103 -1.47 -3.06 11.68
N ASP A 104 -0.49 -2.83 12.55
CA ASP A 104 -0.53 -1.70 13.49
C ASP A 104 -0.33 -0.36 12.76
N ILE A 105 0.47 -0.35 11.69
CA ILE A 105 0.66 0.82 10.84
C ILE A 105 -0.61 1.10 10.03
N ASP A 106 -1.25 0.06 9.50
CA ASP A 106 -2.53 0.15 8.78
C ASP A 106 -3.63 0.72 9.69
N ASN A 107 -3.67 0.31 10.96
CA ASN A 107 -4.60 0.87 11.95
C ASN A 107 -4.43 2.40 12.16
N ILE A 108 -3.21 2.94 12.00
CA ILE A 108 -2.96 4.38 12.04
C ILE A 108 -3.34 5.02 10.70
N PHE A 109 -2.96 4.39 9.59
CA PHE A 109 -3.28 4.83 8.23
C PHE A 109 -4.80 5.04 8.04
N HIS A 110 -5.62 4.10 8.50
CA HIS A 110 -7.08 4.21 8.47
C HIS A 110 -7.64 5.37 9.31
N LYS A 111 -7.00 5.72 10.42
CA LYS A 111 -7.44 6.86 11.24
C LYS A 111 -7.14 8.18 10.55
N VAL A 112 -6.10 8.22 9.71
CA VAL A 112 -5.70 9.40 8.93
C VAL A 112 -6.56 9.51 7.67
N ILE A 113 -7.02 8.40 7.09
CA ILE A 113 -7.65 8.36 5.77
C ILE A 113 -9.09 7.87 5.87
N ASN A 114 -10.03 8.76 5.51
CA ASN A 114 -11.46 8.48 5.50
C ASN A 114 -11.97 8.01 4.12
N ILE A 115 -11.21 7.17 3.39
CA ILE A 115 -11.67 6.59 2.12
C ILE A 115 -12.50 5.34 2.43
N LYS A 116 -13.77 5.32 1.99
CA LYS A 116 -14.67 4.18 2.17
C LYS A 116 -14.82 3.42 0.85
N ILE A 117 -14.71 2.10 0.91
CA ILE A 117 -15.00 1.20 -0.22
C ILE A 117 -16.49 0.84 -0.15
N LYS A 118 -17.18 0.84 -1.30
CA LYS A 118 -18.60 0.47 -1.45
C LYS A 118 -18.82 -1.04 -1.49
#